data_AF-T1AUS4-F1
#
_entry.id   AF-T1AUS4-F1
#
_cell.length_a   1.000
_cell.length_b   1.000
_cell.length_c   1.000
_cell.angle_alpha   90.00
_cell.angle_beta   90.00
_cell.angle_gamma   90.00
#
_symmetry.space_group_name_H-M   'P 1'
#
loop_
_entity.id
_entity.type
_entity.pdbx_description
1 polymer ?
#
loop_
_entity_poly.entity_id
_entity_poly.type
_entity_poly.pdbx_seq_one_letter_code
_entity_poly.pdbx_strand_id
1 'polypeptide(L)'
;MESITNHSNVPVILDAGVGGASDVSQAMELGCDGVLVASAINRAQYPELMAKSLALALEAGYLTRISGRIPKRDQALASSPTEGMIAQ
;
A
#
# COMPACT_ATOMS: atom_id res chain seq x y z
N MET A 1 9.91 0.14 -7.81
CA MET A 1 8.48 0.27 -8.16
C MET A 1 8.14 1.71 -8.45
N GLU A 2 8.30 2.62 -7.49
CA GLU A 2 8.05 4.06 -7.64
C GLU A 2 8.76 4.70 -8.85
N SER A 3 10.03 4.36 -9.09
CA SER A 3 10.76 4.83 -10.27
C SER A 3 10.15 4.39 -11.60
N ILE A 4 9.43 3.26 -11.65
CA ILE A 4 8.81 2.76 -12.89
C ILE A 4 7.44 3.41 -13.06
N THR A 5 6.62 3.40 -12.02
CA THR A 5 5.25 3.95 -12.03
C THR A 5 5.23 5.44 -12.32
N ASN A 6 6.20 6.21 -11.81
CA ASN A 6 6.28 7.66 -12.05
C ASN A 6 6.74 8.04 -13.47
N HIS A 7 7.38 7.12 -14.21
CA HIS A 7 7.93 7.40 -15.55
C HIS A 7 7.22 6.62 -16.66
N SER A 8 6.17 5.87 -16.34
CA SER A 8 5.41 5.08 -17.30
C SER A 8 4.20 5.87 -17.81
N ASN A 9 4.04 5.91 -19.13
CA ASN A 9 2.83 6.43 -19.78
C ASN A 9 1.82 5.32 -20.11
N VAL A 10 2.05 4.10 -19.62
CA VAL A 10 1.18 2.94 -19.79
C VAL A 10 0.83 2.33 -18.44
N PRO A 11 -0.30 1.61 -18.33
CA PRO A 11 -0.66 0.93 -17.08
C PRO A 11 0.43 -0.03 -16.60
N VAL A 12 0.76 0.04 -15.31
CA VAL A 12 1.79 -0.79 -14.66
C VAL A 12 1.11 -1.76 -13.70
N ILE A 13 1.21 -3.05 -14.00
CA ILE A 13 0.72 -4.14 -13.14
C ILE A 13 1.91 -4.79 -12.45
N LEU A 14 1.86 -4.90 -11.12
CA LEU A 14 2.83 -5.71 -10.38
C LEU A 14 2.51 -7.19 -10.57
N ASP A 15 3.49 -7.97 -11.04
CA ASP A 15 3.41 -9.42 -11.13
C ASP A 15 4.56 -10.07 -10.33
N ALA A 16 4.26 -11.22 -9.71
CA ALA A 16 5.11 -12.00 -8.82
C ALA A 16 5.57 -11.30 -7.52
N GLY A 17 6.02 -12.09 -6.55
CA GLY A 17 6.58 -11.59 -5.28
C GLY A 17 5.57 -11.16 -4.21
N VAL A 18 4.27 -11.20 -4.49
CA VAL A 18 3.21 -10.91 -3.52
C VAL A 18 2.98 -12.12 -2.62
N GLY A 19 3.16 -11.94 -1.31
CA GLY A 19 2.89 -12.94 -0.28
C GLY A 19 1.62 -12.66 0.52
N GLY A 20 1.18 -11.40 0.60
CA GLY A 20 -0.02 -11.04 1.33
C GLY A 20 -0.51 -9.60 1.10
N ALA A 21 -1.47 -9.19 1.93
CA ALA A 21 -2.10 -7.88 1.85
C ALA A 21 -1.11 -6.70 1.91
N SER A 22 -0.07 -6.77 2.75
CA SER A 22 0.93 -5.70 2.87
C SER A 22 1.60 -5.36 1.56
N ASP A 23 1.91 -6.39 0.75
CA ASP A 23 2.62 -6.21 -0.52
C ASP A 23 1.69 -5.57 -1.55
N VAL A 24 0.42 -5.98 -1.58
CA VAL A 24 -0.60 -5.40 -2.46
C VAL A 24 -0.85 -3.93 -2.10
N SER A 25 -1.07 -3.62 -0.82
CA SER A 25 -1.29 -2.23 -0.39
C SER A 25 -0.08 -1.36 -0.72
N GLN A 26 1.14 -1.84 -0.47
CA GLN A 26 2.35 -1.11 -0.84
C GLN A 26 2.46 -0.89 -2.35
N ALA A 27 2.17 -1.88 -3.18
CA ALA A 27 2.22 -1.74 -4.63
C ALA A 27 1.27 -0.65 -5.15
N MET A 28 0.03 -0.66 -4.63
CA MET A 28 -0.97 0.34 -4.99
C MET A 28 -0.59 1.74 -4.47
N GLU A 29 -0.06 1.85 -3.24
CA GLU A 29 0.45 3.11 -2.69
C GLU A 29 1.59 3.70 -3.54
N LEU A 30 2.49 2.85 -4.06
CA LEU A 30 3.62 3.24 -4.90
C LEU A 30 3.25 3.51 -6.37
N GLY A 31 1.97 3.41 -6.72
CA GLY A 31 1.46 3.87 -7.99
C GLY A 31 1.21 2.81 -9.05
N CYS A 32 1.23 1.51 -8.70
CA CYS A 32 0.75 0.48 -9.62
C CYS A 32 -0.76 0.66 -9.91
N ASP A 33 -1.17 0.28 -11.13
CA ASP A 33 -2.56 0.29 -11.56
C ASP A 33 -3.30 -1.01 -11.21
N GLY A 34 -2.53 -2.05 -10.88
CA GLY A 34 -3.07 -3.31 -10.39
C GLY A 34 -1.97 -4.27 -9.95
N VAL A 35 -2.41 -5.41 -9.43
CA VAL A 35 -1.53 -6.49 -8.98
C VAL A 35 -2.08 -7.82 -9.50
N LEU A 36 -1.20 -8.60 -10.13
CA LEU A 36 -1.49 -9.97 -10.59
C LEU A 36 -1.03 -10.96 -9.52
N VAL A 37 -1.95 -11.85 -9.09
CA VAL A 37 -1.71 -12.78 -7.98
C VAL A 37 -2.17 -14.18 -8.32
N ALA A 38 -1.29 -15.17 -8.07
CA ALA A 38 -1.60 -16.59 -8.21
C ALA A 38 -1.14 -17.38 -6.98
N SER A 39 0.18 -17.49 -6.78
CA SER A 39 0.77 -18.30 -5.70
C SER A 39 0.30 -17.93 -4.30
N ALA A 40 0.10 -16.64 -4.02
CA ALA A 40 -0.40 -16.18 -2.72
C ALA A 40 -1.76 -16.81 -2.38
N ILE A 41 -2.67 -16.92 -3.36
CA ILE A 41 -3.99 -17.51 -3.19
C ILE A 41 -3.90 -19.04 -3.23
N ASN A 42 -3.28 -19.59 -4.27
CA ASN A 42 -3.24 -21.04 -4.52
C ASN A 42 -2.50 -21.83 -3.43
N ARG A 43 -1.58 -21.20 -2.71
CA ARG A 43 -0.77 -21.83 -1.66
C ARG A 43 -1.14 -21.37 -0.26
N ALA A 44 -2.17 -20.55 -0.11
CA ALA A 44 -2.65 -20.15 1.21
C ALA A 44 -3.32 -21.33 1.92
N GLN A 45 -3.20 -21.37 3.25
CA GLN A 45 -3.95 -22.31 4.08
C GLN A 45 -5.47 -22.12 3.93
N TYR A 46 -5.91 -20.87 3.72
CA TYR A 46 -7.31 -20.49 3.52
C TYR A 46 -7.42 -19.57 2.28
N PRO A 47 -7.54 -20.13 1.07
CA PRO A 47 -7.52 -19.36 -0.19
C PRO A 47 -8.60 -18.28 -0.28
N GLU A 48 -9.81 -18.54 0.19
CA GLU A 48 -10.93 -17.59 0.14
C GLU A 48 -10.68 -16.37 1.05
N LEU A 49 -10.10 -16.62 2.24
CA LEU A 49 -9.71 -15.56 3.16
C LEU A 49 -8.55 -14.74 2.58
N MET A 50 -7.57 -15.40 1.96
CA MET A 50 -6.46 -14.70 1.30
C MET A 50 -6.98 -13.84 0.15
N ALA A 51 -7.80 -14.38 -0.76
CA ALA A 51 -8.37 -13.62 -1.87
C ALA A 51 -9.14 -12.39 -1.39
N LYS A 52 -9.99 -12.54 -0.36
CA LYS A 52 -10.70 -11.42 0.27
C LYS A 52 -9.74 -10.38 0.85
N SER A 53 -8.70 -10.83 1.55
CA SER A 53 -7.69 -9.95 2.13
C SER A 53 -6.94 -9.14 1.07
N LEU A 54 -6.57 -9.77 -0.05
CA LEU A 54 -5.87 -9.09 -1.15
C LEU A 54 -6.77 -8.07 -1.87
N ALA A 55 -8.06 -8.38 -2.05
CA ALA A 55 -9.02 -7.45 -2.63
C ALA A 55 -9.18 -6.18 -1.77
N LEU A 56 -9.33 -6.35 -0.46
CA LEU A 56 -9.39 -5.23 0.50
C LEU A 56 -8.09 -4.42 0.51
N ALA A 57 -6.94 -5.11 0.44
CA ALA A 57 -5.64 -4.46 0.41
C ALA A 57 -5.42 -3.59 -0.84
N LEU A 58 -5.95 -4.04 -1.98
CA LEU A 58 -5.92 -3.31 -3.25
C LEU A 58 -6.73 -2.01 -3.14
N GLU A 59 -7.96 -2.11 -2.63
CA GLU A 59 -8.83 -0.94 -2.41
C GLU A 59 -8.21 0.04 -1.42
N ALA A 60 -7.73 -0.46 -0.28
CA ALA A 60 -7.09 0.37 0.75
C ALA A 60 -5.83 1.08 0.22
N GLY A 61 -4.99 0.38 -0.54
CA GLY A 61 -3.77 0.96 -1.11
C GLY A 61 -4.09 2.01 -2.19
N TYR A 62 -5.10 1.77 -3.03
CA TYR A 62 -5.56 2.77 -4.01
C TYR A 62 -6.11 4.02 -3.33
N LEU A 63 -6.97 3.85 -2.32
CA LEU A 63 -7.52 4.96 -1.53
C LEU A 63 -6.40 5.74 -0.83
N THR A 64 -5.40 5.04 -0.27
CA THR A 64 -4.25 5.67 0.37
C THR A 64 -3.45 6.51 -0.62
N ARG A 65 -3.19 6.01 -1.84
CA ARG A 65 -2.52 6.75 -2.93
C ARG A 65 -3.20 8.09 -3.20
N ILE A 66 -4.52 8.08 -3.37
CA ILE A 66 -5.27 9.30 -3.76
C ILE A 66 -5.56 10.23 -2.57
N SER A 67 -5.53 9.72 -1.33
CA SER A 67 -5.77 10.52 -0.13
C SER A 67 -4.63 11.48 0.22
N GLY A 68 -3.44 11.31 -0.35
CA GLY A 68 -2.27 12.11 -0.03
C GLY A 68 -1.69 11.76 1.35
N ARG A 69 -1.03 10.61 1.45
CA ARG A 69 -0.39 10.11 2.67
C ARG A 69 0.58 11.15 3.25
N ILE A 70 0.60 11.28 4.59
CA ILE A 70 1.62 12.11 5.26
C ILE A 70 3.04 11.65 4.86
N PRO A 71 3.97 12.58 4.63
CA PRO A 71 5.34 12.22 4.28
C PRO A 71 5.97 11.34 5.36
N LYS A 72 6.65 10.26 4.96
CA LYS A 72 7.51 9.51 5.86
C LYS A 72 8.67 10.42 6.27
N ARG A 73 8.98 10.44 7.57
CA ARG A 73 10.13 11.14 8.14
C ARG A 73 11.04 10.12 8.79
N ASP A 74 12.35 10.27 8.62
CA ASP A 74 13.35 9.40 9.24
C ASP A 74 13.61 9.75 10.71
N GLN A 75 13.18 10.95 11.12
CA GLN A 75 13.28 11.44 12.49
C GLN A 75 11.88 11.61 13.09
N ALA A 76 11.72 11.13 14.32
CA ALA A 76 10.50 11.35 15.09
C ALA A 76 10.41 12.82 15.49
N LEU A 77 9.41 13.52 14.95
CA LEU A 77 8.96 14.82 15.43
C LEU A 77 7.57 14.64 16.04
N ALA A 78 7.31 15.30 17.16
CA ALA A 78 5.98 15.30 17.75
C ALA A 78 4.96 15.77 16.70
N SER A 79 3.92 14.97 16.47
CA SER A 79 2.86 15.27 15.49
C SER A 79 1.91 16.38 15.96
N SER A 80 1.99 16.73 17.24
CA SER A 80 1.15 17.72 17.90
C SER A 80 1.98 18.96 18.23
N PRO A 81 1.54 20.16 17.83
CA PRO A 81 2.13 21.40 18.32
C PRO A 81 2.04 21.45 19.85
N THR A 82 3.13 21.82 20.52
CA THR A 82 3.10 22.16 21.96
C THR A 82 2.43 23.51 22.22
N GLU A 83 2.24 24.33 21.17
CA GLU A 83 1.44 25.56 21.21
C GLU A 83 -0.03 25.23 21.49
N GLY A 84 -0.44 25.44 22.74
CA GLY A 84 -1.80 25.21 23.22
C GLY A 84 -1.93 24.16 24.34
N MET A 85 -0.84 23.45 24.69
CA MET A 85 -0.84 22.65 25.90
C MET A 85 -0.69 23.58 27.12
N ILE A 86 -1.79 23.76 27.86
CA ILE A 86 -1.78 24.46 29.15
C ILE A 86 -0.90 23.60 30.08
N ALA A 87 0.30 24.07 30.39
CA ALA A 87 1.13 23.45 31.41
C ALA A 87 0.35 23.49 32.74
N GLN A 88 0.01 22.32 33.27
CA GLN A 88 -0.40 22.15 34.65
C GLN A 88 0.83 21.89 35.51
#